data_AF-A0A9E6X9B2-F1
#
_entry.id   AF-A0A9E6X9B2-F1
#
_cell.length_a   1.000
_cell.length_b   1.000
_cell.length_c   1.000
_cell.angle_alpha   90.00
_cell.angle_beta   90.00
_cell.angle_gamma   90.00
#
_symmetry.space_group_name_H-M   'P 1'
#
loop_
_entity.id
_entity.type
_entity.pdbx_description
1 polymer ?
#
loop_
_entity_poly.entity_id
_entity_poly.type
_entity_poly.pdbx_seq_one_letter_code
_entity_poly.pdbx_strand_id
1 'polypeptide(L)'
;MAVTPIDERSAGLRMYVALTAFLERRSLDVKPLLLIDEAETHLHLDAQADLVSSFMRQRQVAKIIYTTHSPACLPPDLGTSVRAVIPNPGNPIESTLENSFWRNSTGFTPLMIAMGAGAAAFSTARYVVLAEGATEMLLLPSLIRAATGIDDLPYQVAPGLSESAPENYIGLDLEGAHVAFLVDGDEGGNRLATKLDEVGVPIQQVVQLDAAMVEHVLDPSVYAREYRNLLAEWNPHLTVGDPLQLTVESGTPWPRQLEDWAGAQGASRRPGKRDMATYLVENGTAQPSAVGRVALVKLHDQLLAALLISN
;
A
#
# COMPACT_ATOMS: atom_id res chain seq x y z
N MET A 1 -34.45 -18.15 18.01
CA MET A 1 -33.16 -17.44 18.09
C MET A 1 -33.33 -16.28 19.05
N ALA A 2 -32.57 -16.26 20.14
CA ALA A 2 -32.58 -15.10 21.05
C ALA A 2 -31.84 -13.95 20.36
N VAL A 3 -32.55 -12.86 20.10
CA VAL A 3 -31.96 -11.62 19.57
C VAL A 3 -31.45 -10.83 20.77
N THR A 4 -30.12 -10.69 20.90
CA THR A 4 -29.53 -9.84 21.94
C THR A 4 -29.87 -8.37 21.64
N PRO A 5 -30.42 -7.62 22.61
CA PRO A 5 -30.69 -6.19 22.50
C PRO A 5 -29.45 -5.38 22.07
N ILE A 6 -29.67 -4.28 21.33
CA ILE A 6 -28.58 -3.46 20.77
C ILE A 6 -27.77 -2.73 21.85
N ASP A 7 -28.40 -2.40 22.98
CA ASP A 7 -27.79 -1.76 24.14
C ASP A 7 -26.84 -2.68 24.90
N GLU A 8 -27.04 -3.99 24.80
CA GLU A 8 -26.16 -5.04 25.33
C GLU A 8 -24.99 -5.37 24.39
N ARG A 9 -24.90 -4.72 23.22
CA ARG A 9 -23.77 -4.86 22.29
C ARG A 9 -22.63 -3.90 22.61
N SER A 10 -21.42 -4.24 22.15
CA SER A 10 -20.23 -3.39 22.30
C SER A 10 -20.47 -1.99 21.74
N ALA A 11 -19.85 -0.98 22.34
CA ALA A 11 -20.08 0.40 21.91
C ALA A 11 -19.67 0.62 20.44
N GLY A 12 -18.62 -0.05 19.96
CA GLY A 12 -18.27 0.01 18.54
C GLY A 12 -19.25 -0.70 17.61
N LEU A 13 -19.89 -1.82 18.00
CA LEU A 13 -20.96 -2.41 17.19
C LEU A 13 -22.18 -1.47 17.12
N ARG A 14 -22.50 -0.80 18.22
CA ARG A 14 -23.57 0.22 18.25
C ARG A 14 -23.24 1.41 17.35
N MET A 15 -21.99 1.89 17.38
CA MET A 15 -21.52 2.98 16.53
C MET A 15 -21.60 2.61 15.04
N TYR A 16 -21.11 1.41 14.69
CA TYR A 16 -21.17 0.88 13.33
C TYR A 16 -22.62 0.77 12.82
N VAL A 17 -23.51 0.16 13.59
CA VAL A 17 -24.94 0.04 13.23
C VAL A 17 -25.59 1.41 13.10
N ALA A 18 -25.29 2.35 14.02
CA ALA A 18 -25.83 3.70 13.96
C ALA A 18 -25.37 4.45 12.70
N LEU A 19 -24.10 4.32 12.33
CA LEU A 19 -23.53 4.90 11.13
C LEU A 19 -24.17 4.31 9.87
N THR A 20 -24.22 2.99 9.74
CA THR A 20 -24.83 2.31 8.59
C THR A 20 -26.32 2.66 8.46
N ALA A 21 -27.06 2.68 9.57
CA ALA A 21 -28.46 3.07 9.58
C ALA A 21 -28.67 4.54 9.20
N PHE A 22 -27.78 5.43 9.65
CA PHE A 22 -27.81 6.85 9.29
C PHE A 22 -27.58 7.05 7.79
N LEU A 23 -26.58 6.36 7.22
CA LEU A 23 -26.24 6.43 5.80
C LEU A 23 -27.34 5.83 4.92
N GLU A 24 -27.93 4.69 5.29
CA GLU A 24 -29.06 4.07 4.57
C GLU A 24 -30.32 4.94 4.58
N ARG A 25 -30.60 5.64 5.69
CA ARG A 25 -31.80 6.49 5.82
C ARG A 25 -31.71 7.80 5.06
N ARG A 26 -30.52 8.27 4.71
CA ARG A 26 -30.29 9.56 4.09
C ARG A 26 -29.94 9.36 2.62
N SER A 27 -30.93 9.53 1.74
CA SER A 27 -30.67 9.70 0.30
C SER A 27 -29.99 11.04 0.08
N LEU A 28 -28.66 11.07 0.18
CA LEU A 28 -27.86 12.27 -0.05
C LEU A 28 -27.43 12.29 -1.52
N ASP A 29 -27.74 13.39 -2.22
CA ASP A 29 -27.30 13.60 -3.60
C ASP A 29 -25.76 13.64 -3.71
N VAL A 30 -25.09 14.04 -2.63
CA VAL A 30 -23.63 14.05 -2.48
C VAL A 30 -23.24 13.10 -1.36
N LYS A 31 -22.35 12.16 -1.64
CA LYS A 31 -21.86 11.21 -0.63
C LYS A 31 -21.10 11.96 0.47
N PRO A 32 -21.40 11.71 1.76
CA PRO A 32 -20.78 12.42 2.88
C PRO A 32 -19.33 11.97 3.12
N LEU A 33 -18.57 12.78 3.85
CA LEU A 33 -17.29 12.39 4.45
C LEU A 33 -17.54 11.86 5.86
N LEU A 34 -16.93 10.72 6.19
CA LEU A 34 -17.03 10.13 7.51
C LEU A 34 -15.75 10.37 8.30
N LEU A 35 -15.88 11.01 9.46
CA LEU A 35 -14.79 11.26 10.41
C LEU A 35 -15.02 10.43 11.67
N ILE A 36 -14.03 9.63 12.07
CA ILE A 36 -14.11 8.80 13.28
C ILE A 36 -12.88 9.08 14.12
N ASP A 37 -13.10 9.39 15.39
CA ASP A 37 -12.03 9.51 16.36
C ASP A 37 -11.89 8.17 17.11
N GLU A 38 -10.67 7.63 17.16
CA GLU A 38 -10.30 6.36 17.79
C GLU A 38 -11.24 5.20 17.39
N ALA A 39 -11.13 4.75 16.14
CA ALA A 39 -11.99 3.71 15.58
C ALA A 39 -11.97 2.38 16.36
N GLU A 40 -10.92 2.14 17.15
CA GLU A 40 -10.72 0.97 17.99
C GLU A 40 -11.49 1.00 19.31
N THR A 41 -12.00 2.17 19.72
CA THR A 41 -12.50 2.38 21.08
C THR A 41 -13.68 1.47 21.39
N HIS A 42 -13.54 0.71 22.49
CA HIS A 42 -14.50 -0.30 22.96
C HIS A 42 -14.76 -1.47 21.98
N LEU A 43 -13.80 -1.79 21.11
CA LEU A 43 -13.82 -2.98 20.26
C LEU A 43 -12.69 -3.94 20.62
N HIS A 44 -12.94 -5.24 20.50
CA HIS A 44 -11.88 -6.25 20.50
C HIS A 44 -11.19 -6.29 19.12
N LEU A 45 -9.95 -6.78 19.05
CA LEU A 45 -9.12 -6.76 17.83
C LEU A 45 -9.84 -7.35 16.59
N ASP A 46 -10.56 -8.46 16.73
CA ASP A 46 -11.32 -9.03 15.60
C ASP A 46 -12.42 -8.09 15.11
N ALA A 47 -13.15 -7.46 16.04
CA ALA A 47 -14.21 -6.51 15.71
C ALA A 47 -13.66 -5.20 15.10
N GLN A 48 -12.41 -4.84 15.44
CA GLN A 48 -11.69 -3.73 14.82
C GLN A 48 -11.34 -4.07 13.36
N ALA A 49 -10.80 -5.26 13.12
CA ALA A 49 -10.49 -5.74 11.77
C ALA A 49 -11.75 -5.85 10.90
N ASP A 50 -12.86 -6.34 11.47
CA ASP A 50 -14.17 -6.40 10.81
C ASP A 50 -14.70 -5.00 10.48
N LEU A 51 -14.54 -4.03 11.38
CA LEU A 51 -14.93 -2.64 11.17
C LEU A 51 -14.19 -2.02 9.97
N VAL A 52 -12.87 -2.15 9.95
CA VAL A 52 -12.02 -1.66 8.84
C VAL A 52 -12.41 -2.33 7.52
N SER A 53 -12.60 -3.66 7.55
CA SER A 53 -13.05 -4.40 6.37
C SER A 53 -14.40 -3.88 5.86
N SER A 54 -15.30 -3.49 6.75
CA SER A 54 -16.56 -2.86 6.36
C SER A 54 -16.38 -1.44 5.80
N PHE A 55 -15.45 -0.65 6.33
CA PHE A 55 -15.13 0.67 5.81
C PHE A 55 -14.61 0.61 4.37
N MET A 56 -13.82 -0.41 4.05
CA MET A 56 -13.29 -0.61 2.70
C MET A 56 -14.38 -1.05 1.72
N ARG A 57 -15.35 -1.87 2.14
CA ARG A 57 -16.41 -2.39 1.27
C ARG A 57 -17.59 -1.44 1.06
N GLN A 58 -17.88 -0.55 2.00
CA GLN A 58 -19.05 0.31 1.88
C GLN A 58 -18.90 1.31 0.72
N ARG A 59 -20.02 1.69 0.09
CA ARG A 59 -20.06 2.67 -1.02
C ARG A 59 -20.89 3.90 -0.69
N GLN A 60 -21.31 4.06 0.56
CA GLN A 60 -22.26 5.06 1.02
C GLN A 60 -21.58 6.42 1.28
N VAL A 61 -20.33 6.43 1.73
CA VAL A 61 -19.55 7.66 1.94
C VAL A 61 -18.53 7.89 0.83
N ALA A 62 -18.15 9.15 0.62
CA ALA A 62 -17.15 9.54 -0.37
C ALA A 62 -15.72 9.21 0.10
N LYS A 63 -15.45 9.39 1.40
CA LYS A 63 -14.16 9.14 2.03
C LYS A 63 -14.36 8.90 3.53
N ILE A 64 -13.51 8.06 4.09
CA ILE A 64 -13.42 7.81 5.53
C ILE A 64 -12.07 8.33 5.99
N ILE A 65 -12.05 9.12 7.06
CA ILE A 65 -10.84 9.53 7.77
C ILE A 65 -11.04 9.13 9.22
N TYR A 66 -10.10 8.36 9.75
CA TYR A 66 -10.17 7.94 11.14
C TYR A 66 -8.80 8.00 11.81
N THR A 67 -8.80 8.19 13.13
CA THR A 67 -7.63 8.05 13.99
C THR A 67 -7.65 6.67 14.64
N THR A 68 -6.46 6.12 14.88
CA THR A 68 -6.30 4.86 15.59
C THR A 68 -4.90 4.76 16.20
N HIS A 69 -4.84 4.17 17.39
CA HIS A 69 -3.63 3.63 18.01
C HIS A 69 -3.55 2.11 17.87
N SER A 70 -4.62 1.47 17.40
CA SER A 70 -4.68 0.02 17.23
C SER A 70 -4.19 -0.44 15.85
N PRO A 71 -3.25 -1.41 15.80
CA PRO A 71 -2.89 -2.10 14.58
C PRO A 71 -4.03 -2.89 13.94
N ALA A 72 -4.99 -3.40 14.72
CA ALA A 72 -6.12 -4.15 14.15
C ALA A 72 -7.12 -3.22 13.42
N CYS A 73 -7.00 -1.90 13.60
CA CYS A 73 -7.71 -0.90 12.82
C CYS A 73 -6.92 -0.44 11.57
N LEU A 74 -5.81 -1.10 11.23
CA LEU A 74 -5.07 -0.76 10.02
C LEU A 74 -5.75 -1.33 8.76
N PRO A 75 -5.86 -0.53 7.69
CA PRO A 75 -6.39 -1.00 6.42
C PRO A 75 -5.38 -1.91 5.71
N PRO A 76 -5.83 -2.79 4.80
CA PRO A 76 -4.94 -3.64 4.03
C PRO A 76 -4.00 -2.85 3.09
N ASP A 77 -4.44 -1.69 2.59
CA ASP A 77 -3.65 -0.80 1.71
C ASP A 77 -2.86 0.22 2.52
N LEU A 78 -1.83 -0.25 3.22
CA LEU A 78 -1.03 0.55 4.16
C LEU A 78 -0.19 1.65 3.49
N GLY A 79 0.09 1.52 2.19
CA GLY A 79 0.98 2.42 1.48
C GLY A 79 0.40 3.83 1.33
N THR A 80 -0.90 3.91 1.07
CA THR A 80 -1.54 5.17 0.65
C THR A 80 -2.59 5.69 1.62
N SER A 81 -3.13 4.84 2.49
CA SER A 81 -4.24 5.21 3.38
C SER A 81 -3.81 5.59 4.81
N VAL A 82 -2.55 5.31 5.19
CA VAL A 82 -2.03 5.61 6.52
C VAL A 82 -1.24 6.92 6.51
N ARG A 83 -1.43 7.73 7.55
CA ARG A 83 -0.68 8.97 7.80
C ARG A 83 -0.22 8.99 9.25
N ALA A 84 1.08 9.10 9.46
CA ALA A 84 1.63 9.17 10.82
C ALA A 84 1.58 10.61 11.33
N VAL A 85 1.02 10.82 12.52
CA VAL A 85 1.07 12.09 13.24
C VAL A 85 2.21 12.00 14.24
N ILE A 86 3.28 12.78 14.01
CA ILE A 86 4.51 12.72 14.81
C ILE A 86 4.67 14.04 15.56
N PRO A 87 4.82 14.03 16.90
CA PRO A 87 5.07 15.25 17.66
C PRO A 87 6.41 15.87 17.29
N ASN A 88 6.47 17.20 17.17
CA ASN A 88 7.71 17.92 16.91
C ASN A 88 8.57 17.91 18.19
N PRO A 89 9.79 17.32 18.18
CA PRO A 89 10.63 17.25 19.38
C PRO A 89 11.05 18.62 19.90
N GLY A 90 11.12 19.63 19.02
CA GLY A 90 11.50 21.00 19.37
C GLY A 90 10.32 21.89 19.77
N ASN A 91 9.08 21.47 19.53
CA ASN A 91 7.89 22.23 19.88
C ASN A 91 6.69 21.32 20.25
N PRO A 92 6.35 21.18 21.54
CA PRO A 92 5.34 20.23 22.01
C PRO A 92 3.88 20.58 21.62
N ILE A 93 3.62 21.77 21.06
CA ILE A 93 2.30 22.14 20.53
C ILE A 93 2.17 21.91 19.01
N GLU A 94 3.21 21.39 18.36
CA GLU A 94 3.23 21.11 16.94
C GLU A 94 3.41 19.61 16.68
N SER A 95 2.74 19.12 15.65
CA SER A 95 2.94 17.78 15.10
C SER A 95 3.09 17.87 13.59
N THR A 96 3.90 16.99 13.01
CA THR A 96 4.04 16.85 11.57
C THR A 96 3.27 15.63 11.09
N LEU A 97 2.57 15.78 9.96
CA LEU A 97 1.93 14.67 9.27
C LEU A 97 2.91 14.10 8.25
N GLU A 98 3.26 12.83 8.36
CA GLU A 98 4.09 12.15 7.38
C GLU A 98 3.25 11.25 6.46
N ASN A 99 3.20 11.62 5.18
CA ASN A 99 2.53 10.84 4.13
C ASN A 99 3.39 9.65 3.64
N SER A 100 4.69 9.71 3.86
CA SER A 100 5.68 8.76 3.33
C SER A 100 6.51 8.18 4.46
N PHE A 101 5.84 7.57 5.42
CA PHE A 101 6.46 7.08 6.65
C PHE A 101 7.41 5.89 6.43
N TRP A 102 7.32 5.23 5.27
CA TRP A 102 8.11 4.06 4.87
C TRP A 102 9.56 4.36 4.44
N ARG A 103 10.13 5.52 4.79
CA ARG A 103 11.42 5.99 4.24
C ARG A 103 12.67 5.43 4.93
N ASN A 104 12.57 4.97 6.17
CA ASN A 104 13.74 4.81 7.05
C ASN A 104 13.85 3.46 7.77
N SER A 105 12.93 2.51 7.55
CA SER A 105 13.02 1.15 8.12
C SER A 105 12.19 0.15 7.35
N THR A 106 12.43 -1.14 7.59
CA THR A 106 11.94 -2.26 6.77
C THR A 106 10.72 -2.93 7.35
N GLY A 107 9.92 -3.56 6.47
CA GLY A 107 8.66 -4.20 6.81
C GLY A 107 7.70 -3.21 7.47
N PHE A 108 7.01 -3.68 8.52
CA PHE A 108 6.15 -2.85 9.36
C PHE A 108 6.90 -2.09 10.45
N THR A 109 8.23 -2.13 10.50
CA THR A 109 9.02 -1.47 11.55
C THR A 109 8.73 0.02 11.70
N PRO A 110 8.59 0.82 10.62
CA PRO A 110 8.14 2.19 10.79
C PRO A 110 6.80 2.19 11.52
N LEU A 111 5.80 1.46 11.00
CA LEU A 111 4.42 1.43 11.52
C LEU A 111 4.34 0.98 12.98
N MET A 112 5.16 0.00 13.36
CA MET A 112 5.35 -0.45 14.74
C MET A 112 5.83 0.69 15.64
N ILE A 113 6.87 1.42 15.21
CA ILE A 113 7.44 2.55 15.96
C ILE A 113 6.43 3.69 16.07
N ALA A 114 5.75 4.08 14.98
CA ALA A 114 4.76 5.17 15.03
C ALA A 114 3.57 4.85 15.96
N MET A 115 3.11 3.60 16.00
CA MET A 115 2.01 3.22 16.87
C MET A 115 2.46 2.89 18.30
N GLY A 116 3.77 2.86 18.58
CA GLY A 116 4.29 2.40 19.87
C GLY A 116 3.92 0.93 20.17
N ALA A 117 3.70 0.13 19.13
CA ALA A 117 3.17 -1.22 19.22
C ALA A 117 4.26 -2.27 18.96
N GLY A 118 4.26 -3.36 19.74
CA GLY A 118 5.14 -4.50 19.51
C GLY A 118 4.75 -5.28 18.25
N ALA A 119 5.69 -6.05 17.70
CA ALA A 119 5.51 -6.82 16.46
C ALA A 119 4.31 -7.78 16.47
N ALA A 120 4.01 -8.37 17.64
CA ALA A 120 2.84 -9.24 17.84
C ALA A 120 1.49 -8.53 17.58
N ALA A 121 1.43 -7.20 17.68
CA ALA A 121 0.22 -6.44 17.44
C ALA A 121 -0.17 -6.43 15.94
N PHE A 122 0.78 -6.75 15.05
CA PHE A 122 0.60 -6.92 13.61
C PHE A 122 0.37 -8.38 13.19
N SER A 123 0.33 -9.32 14.13
CA SER A 123 0.05 -10.75 13.87
C SER A 123 -1.33 -11.00 13.24
N THR A 124 -2.23 -10.01 13.29
CA THR A 124 -3.49 -10.05 12.53
C THR A 124 -3.29 -9.94 11.02
N ALA A 125 -2.12 -9.48 10.55
CA ALA A 125 -1.68 -9.65 9.16
C ALA A 125 -1.29 -11.12 8.95
N ARG A 126 -2.30 -11.98 8.79
CA ARG A 126 -2.10 -13.44 8.63
C ARG A 126 -1.27 -13.80 7.40
N TYR A 127 -1.20 -12.90 6.41
CA TYR A 127 -0.51 -13.09 5.14
C TYR A 127 0.20 -11.80 4.70
N VAL A 128 1.52 -11.85 4.56
CA VAL A 128 2.36 -10.68 4.24
C VAL A 128 3.27 -10.97 3.06
N VAL A 129 3.27 -10.06 2.09
CA VAL A 129 4.23 -10.03 0.98
C VAL A 129 5.28 -8.97 1.28
N LEU A 130 6.51 -9.41 1.56
CA LEU A 130 7.66 -8.53 1.69
C LEU A 130 8.24 -8.25 0.30
N ALA A 131 8.10 -7.02 -0.18
CA ALA A 131 8.59 -6.57 -1.47
C ALA A 131 9.92 -5.81 -1.35
N GLU A 132 10.60 -5.60 -2.48
CA GLU A 132 11.90 -4.93 -2.51
C GLU A 132 11.88 -3.52 -1.91
N GLY A 133 10.87 -2.71 -2.22
CA GLY A 133 10.77 -1.35 -1.74
C GLY A 133 9.34 -0.83 -1.56
N ALA A 134 9.27 0.47 -1.27
CA ALA A 134 8.00 1.16 -1.01
C ALA A 134 7.14 1.35 -2.27
N THR A 135 7.73 1.30 -3.47
CA THR A 135 6.98 1.43 -4.73
C THR A 135 6.01 0.28 -4.94
N GLU A 136 6.45 -0.94 -4.64
CA GLU A 136 5.65 -2.15 -4.75
C GLU A 136 4.50 -2.13 -3.74
N MET A 137 4.80 -1.72 -2.50
CA MET A 137 3.81 -1.52 -1.44
C MET A 137 2.70 -0.54 -1.85
N LEU A 138 3.05 0.55 -2.55
CA LEU A 138 2.09 1.55 -3.00
C LEU A 138 1.28 1.06 -4.21
N LEU A 139 1.94 0.50 -5.22
CA LEU A 139 1.35 0.24 -6.53
C LEU A 139 0.66 -1.12 -6.61
N LEU A 140 1.27 -2.19 -6.10
CA LEU A 140 0.77 -3.55 -6.30
C LEU A 140 -0.66 -3.77 -5.82
N PRO A 141 -1.09 -3.25 -4.65
CA PRO A 141 -2.48 -3.40 -4.24
C PRO A 141 -3.48 -2.88 -5.28
N SER A 142 -3.24 -1.67 -5.78
CA SER A 142 -4.10 -1.05 -6.78
C SER A 142 -4.01 -1.75 -8.14
N LEU A 143 -2.81 -2.14 -8.56
CA LEU A 143 -2.57 -2.78 -9.85
C LEU A 143 -3.12 -4.20 -9.92
N ILE A 144 -2.98 -5.00 -8.85
CA ILE A 144 -3.53 -6.35 -8.78
C ILE A 144 -5.07 -6.27 -8.81
N ARG A 145 -5.69 -5.40 -8.00
CA ARG A 145 -7.16 -5.18 -8.07
C ARG A 145 -7.61 -4.79 -9.47
N ALA A 146 -6.91 -3.86 -10.13
CA ALA A 146 -7.22 -3.44 -11.48
C ALA A 146 -7.03 -4.56 -12.54
N ALA A 147 -6.11 -5.50 -12.29
CA ALA A 147 -5.80 -6.60 -13.20
C ALA A 147 -6.74 -7.80 -13.04
N THR A 148 -7.05 -8.20 -11.80
CA THR A 148 -7.85 -9.39 -11.46
C THR A 148 -9.33 -9.07 -11.29
N GLY A 149 -9.68 -7.81 -11.01
CA GLY A 149 -11.06 -7.39 -10.71
C GLY A 149 -11.53 -7.74 -9.30
N ILE A 150 -10.63 -8.17 -8.41
CA ILE A 150 -10.96 -8.38 -6.99
C ILE A 150 -11.12 -7.04 -6.27
N ASP A 151 -12.02 -6.98 -5.29
CA ASP A 151 -12.24 -5.77 -4.50
C ASP A 151 -11.13 -5.55 -3.47
N ASP A 152 -10.65 -6.62 -2.82
CA ASP A 152 -9.65 -6.58 -1.76
C ASP A 152 -8.59 -7.68 -1.94
N LEU A 153 -7.36 -7.40 -1.51
CA LEU A 153 -6.32 -8.42 -1.42
C LEU A 153 -6.43 -9.21 -0.11
N PRO A 154 -6.26 -10.54 -0.12
CA PRO A 154 -6.27 -11.35 1.10
C PRO A 154 -4.94 -11.29 1.87
N TYR A 155 -4.01 -10.44 1.44
CA TYR A 155 -2.68 -10.25 2.03
C TYR A 155 -2.26 -8.78 1.99
N GLN A 156 -1.30 -8.44 2.84
CA GLN A 156 -0.71 -7.09 2.89
C GLN A 156 0.62 -7.08 2.16
N VAL A 157 0.92 -6.00 1.45
CA VAL A 157 2.25 -5.76 0.86
C VAL A 157 3.02 -4.81 1.77
N ALA A 158 4.26 -5.16 2.10
CA ALA A 158 5.15 -4.35 2.91
C ALA A 158 6.52 -4.19 2.22
N PRO A 159 7.22 -3.06 2.40
CA PRO A 159 8.52 -2.84 1.80
C PRO A 159 9.62 -3.52 2.61
N GLY A 160 10.82 -3.73 2.04
CA GLY A 160 12.02 -3.85 2.87
C GLY A 160 13.09 -4.84 2.43
N LEU A 161 12.95 -5.60 1.33
CA LEU A 161 13.99 -6.58 0.97
C LEU A 161 15.32 -5.92 0.55
N SER A 162 15.28 -4.72 -0.03
CA SER A 162 16.48 -4.02 -0.51
C SER A 162 17.22 -3.21 0.57
N GLU A 163 16.57 -2.95 1.72
CA GLU A 163 17.07 -2.03 2.76
C GLU A 163 17.47 -2.75 4.07
N SER A 164 17.30 -4.07 4.18
CA SER A 164 17.67 -4.86 5.37
C SER A 164 18.63 -6.01 5.11
N ALA A 165 19.36 -6.38 6.16
CA ALA A 165 20.22 -7.54 6.19
C ALA A 165 19.36 -8.82 6.13
N PRO A 166 19.66 -9.78 5.21
CA PRO A 166 18.89 -11.02 5.03
C PRO A 166 18.58 -11.79 6.31
N GLU A 167 19.46 -11.70 7.31
CA GLU A 167 19.38 -12.41 8.58
C GLU A 167 18.23 -11.90 9.46
N ASN A 168 17.77 -10.67 9.27
CA ASN A 168 16.63 -10.10 9.99
C ASN A 168 15.28 -10.65 9.50
N TYR A 169 15.23 -11.28 8.33
CA TYR A 169 13.98 -11.82 7.77
C TYR A 169 13.57 -13.15 8.39
N ILE A 170 14.53 -13.95 8.87
CA ILE A 170 14.25 -15.22 9.57
C ILE A 170 13.55 -14.96 10.91
N GLY A 171 13.87 -13.82 11.57
CA GLY A 171 13.21 -13.39 12.81
C GLY A 171 11.87 -12.66 12.60
N LEU A 172 11.48 -12.40 11.34
CA LEU A 172 10.14 -11.91 10.99
C LEU A 172 9.15 -13.06 10.80
N ASP A 173 9.50 -14.28 11.23
CA ASP A 173 8.54 -15.31 11.63
C ASP A 173 7.76 -14.77 12.85
N LEU A 174 6.91 -13.78 12.57
CA LEU A 174 5.93 -13.18 13.46
C LEU A 174 4.99 -14.31 13.86
N GLU A 175 5.36 -15.10 14.87
CA GLU A 175 4.64 -16.23 15.46
C GLU A 175 3.23 -16.45 14.85
N GLY A 176 3.15 -17.08 13.67
CA GLY A 176 1.89 -17.38 12.98
C GLY A 176 1.53 -16.58 11.70
N ALA A 177 2.39 -15.69 11.18
CA ALA A 177 2.17 -15.01 9.90
C ALA A 177 2.77 -15.82 8.73
N HIS A 178 1.98 -16.03 7.66
CA HIS A 178 2.47 -16.60 6.41
C HIS A 178 3.15 -15.50 5.58
N VAL A 179 4.44 -15.66 5.29
CA VAL A 179 5.24 -14.65 4.58
C VAL A 179 5.63 -15.15 3.19
N ALA A 180 5.44 -14.29 2.19
CA ALA A 180 6.01 -14.43 0.86
C ALA A 180 6.97 -13.28 0.56
N PHE A 181 7.99 -13.55 -0.22
CA PHE A 181 9.03 -12.60 -0.62
C PHE A 181 8.85 -12.28 -2.09
N LEU A 182 8.67 -11.00 -2.42
CA LEU A 182 8.52 -10.54 -3.80
C LEU A 182 9.78 -9.82 -4.25
N VAL A 183 10.40 -10.36 -5.31
CA VAL A 183 11.56 -9.77 -5.96
C VAL A 183 11.23 -9.30 -7.38
N ASP A 184 11.98 -8.31 -7.85
CA ASP A 184 11.89 -7.77 -9.20
C ASP A 184 12.41 -8.78 -10.24
N GLY A 185 11.96 -8.64 -11.49
CA GLY A 185 12.37 -9.50 -12.60
C GLY A 185 13.75 -9.18 -13.18
N ASP A 186 14.54 -8.32 -12.52
CA ASP A 186 15.85 -7.87 -12.99
C ASP A 186 17.03 -8.64 -12.34
N GLU A 187 18.27 -8.26 -12.68
CA GLU A 187 19.47 -8.85 -12.06
C GLU A 187 19.58 -8.53 -10.55
N GLY A 188 18.99 -7.43 -10.09
CA GLY A 188 18.88 -7.08 -8.69
C GLY A 188 18.05 -8.12 -7.93
N GLY A 189 16.83 -8.36 -8.40
CA GLY A 189 15.92 -9.34 -7.81
C GLY A 189 16.45 -10.76 -7.85
N ASN A 190 17.14 -11.17 -8.92
CA ASN A 190 17.81 -12.48 -8.97
C ASN A 190 18.87 -12.65 -7.87
N ARG A 191 19.72 -11.64 -7.65
CA ARG A 191 20.72 -11.68 -6.57
C ARG A 191 20.07 -11.72 -5.19
N LEU A 192 18.96 -11.01 -5.02
CA LEU A 192 18.21 -11.00 -3.77
C LEU A 192 17.56 -12.35 -3.50
N ALA A 193 16.96 -12.99 -4.51
CA ALA A 193 16.44 -14.35 -4.41
C ALA A 193 17.52 -15.36 -4.00
N THR A 194 18.72 -15.27 -4.59
CA THR A 194 19.86 -16.12 -4.18
C THR A 194 20.24 -15.89 -2.70
N LYS A 195 20.28 -14.64 -2.25
CA LYS A 195 20.56 -14.35 -0.83
C LYS A 195 19.49 -14.90 0.11
N LEU A 196 18.22 -14.84 -0.28
CA LEU A 196 17.12 -15.40 0.51
C LEU A 196 17.25 -16.93 0.64
N ASP A 197 17.62 -17.61 -0.44
CA ASP A 197 17.90 -19.05 -0.43
C ASP A 197 19.12 -19.38 0.47
N GLU A 198 20.20 -18.59 0.40
CA GLU A 198 21.40 -18.76 1.23
C GLU A 198 21.11 -18.64 2.74
N VAL A 199 20.13 -17.81 3.13
CA VAL A 199 19.70 -17.66 4.53
C VAL A 199 18.57 -18.62 4.93
N GLY A 200 18.18 -19.54 4.04
CA GLY A 200 17.25 -20.63 4.35
C GLY A 200 15.77 -20.32 4.13
N VAL A 201 15.43 -19.27 3.38
CA VAL A 201 14.03 -19.01 2.96
C VAL A 201 13.63 -20.07 1.93
N PRO A 202 12.52 -20.81 2.13
CA PRO A 202 12.05 -21.77 1.14
C PRO A 202 11.77 -21.12 -0.20
N ILE A 203 12.30 -21.68 -1.29
CA ILE A 203 12.09 -21.15 -2.66
C ILE A 203 10.62 -20.96 -3.05
N GLN A 204 9.72 -21.75 -2.45
CA GLN A 204 8.28 -21.67 -2.67
C GLN A 204 7.65 -20.38 -2.10
N GLN A 205 8.31 -19.74 -1.14
CA GLN A 205 7.91 -18.45 -0.59
C GLN A 205 8.46 -17.27 -1.40
N VAL A 206 9.41 -17.50 -2.31
CA VAL A 206 10.01 -16.45 -3.14
C VAL A 206 9.29 -16.40 -4.48
N VAL A 207 8.66 -15.26 -4.77
CA VAL A 207 7.94 -15.00 -6.01
C VAL A 207 8.64 -13.88 -6.76
N GLN A 208 8.85 -14.07 -8.06
CA GLN A 208 9.49 -13.07 -8.92
C GLN A 208 8.46 -12.41 -9.83
N LEU A 209 8.53 -11.09 -9.93
CA LEU A 209 7.71 -10.31 -10.86
C LEU A 209 8.09 -10.61 -12.31
N ASP A 210 7.10 -10.87 -13.17
CA ASP A 210 7.28 -11.06 -14.62
C ASP A 210 7.44 -9.72 -15.36
N ALA A 211 8.27 -8.85 -14.80
CA ALA A 211 8.69 -7.54 -15.30
C ALA A 211 9.92 -7.10 -14.51
N ALA A 212 10.81 -6.34 -15.14
CA ALA A 212 12.06 -5.92 -14.50
C ALA A 212 11.85 -5.04 -13.24
N MET A 213 10.71 -4.36 -13.12
CA MET A 213 10.32 -3.58 -11.94
C MET A 213 8.81 -3.31 -11.99
N VAL A 214 8.20 -2.94 -10.86
CA VAL A 214 6.75 -2.68 -10.79
C VAL A 214 6.28 -1.55 -11.73
N GLU A 215 7.11 -0.56 -12.00
CA GLU A 215 6.76 0.53 -12.90
C GLU A 215 6.55 0.02 -14.33
N HIS A 216 7.23 -1.05 -14.75
CA HIS A 216 7.11 -1.61 -16.10
C HIS A 216 5.82 -2.40 -16.34
N VAL A 217 5.01 -2.68 -15.31
CA VAL A 217 3.67 -3.26 -15.51
C VAL A 217 2.60 -2.22 -15.78
N LEU A 218 2.87 -0.94 -15.53
CA LEU A 218 1.94 0.17 -15.77
C LEU A 218 1.74 0.41 -17.27
N ASP A 219 0.64 1.09 -17.62
CA ASP A 219 0.48 1.64 -18.96
C ASP A 219 1.50 2.77 -19.19
N PRO A 220 2.41 2.66 -20.17
CA PRO A 220 3.49 3.63 -20.38
C PRO A 220 2.97 5.01 -20.77
N SER A 221 1.85 5.09 -21.49
CA SER A 221 1.28 6.37 -21.92
C SER A 221 0.63 7.08 -20.74
N VAL A 222 -0.07 6.34 -19.88
CA VAL A 222 -0.63 6.88 -18.63
C VAL A 222 0.50 7.33 -17.71
N TYR A 223 1.52 6.50 -17.49
CA TYR A 223 2.64 6.83 -16.60
C TYR A 223 3.36 8.12 -17.03
N ALA A 224 3.70 8.25 -18.32
CA ALA A 224 4.34 9.44 -18.86
C ALA A 224 3.45 10.70 -18.73
N ARG A 225 2.15 10.57 -19.03
CA ARG A 225 1.18 11.67 -18.92
C ARG A 225 1.03 12.14 -17.48
N GLU A 226 0.87 11.22 -16.53
CA GLU A 226 0.70 11.60 -15.11
C GLU A 226 2.00 12.16 -14.53
N TYR A 227 3.16 11.69 -14.98
CA TYR A 227 4.44 12.31 -14.62
C TYR A 227 4.50 13.77 -15.07
N ARG A 228 4.10 14.04 -16.31
CA ARG A 228 4.00 15.41 -16.85
C ARG A 228 3.07 16.28 -16.00
N ASN A 229 1.91 15.76 -15.61
CA ASN A 229 0.94 16.47 -14.79
C ASN A 229 1.53 16.85 -13.42
N LEU A 230 2.13 15.88 -12.73
CA LEU A 230 2.76 16.10 -11.43
C LEU A 230 3.97 17.04 -11.54
N LEU A 231 4.77 16.93 -12.61
CA LEU A 231 5.89 17.82 -12.86
C LEU A 231 5.43 19.27 -13.04
N ALA A 232 4.34 19.49 -13.78
CA ALA A 232 3.75 20.81 -13.98
C ALA A 232 3.17 21.38 -12.67
N GLU A 233 2.53 20.55 -11.85
CA GLU A 233 2.02 20.92 -10.54
C GLU A 233 3.15 21.41 -9.61
N TRP A 234 4.29 20.73 -9.62
CA TRP A 234 5.44 21.08 -8.79
C TRP A 234 6.27 22.25 -9.33
N ASN A 235 6.10 22.58 -10.61
CA ASN A 235 6.82 23.66 -11.29
C ASN A 235 5.83 24.57 -12.04
N PRO A 236 4.97 25.34 -11.33
CA PRO A 236 3.89 26.13 -11.95
C PRO A 236 4.39 27.24 -12.89
N HIS A 237 5.67 27.59 -12.81
CA HIS A 237 6.32 28.58 -13.68
C HIS A 237 6.89 27.98 -14.96
N LEU A 238 6.95 26.64 -15.07
CA LEU A 238 7.53 25.94 -16.20
C LEU A 238 6.43 25.55 -17.20
N THR A 239 6.65 25.84 -18.48
CA THR A 239 5.83 25.27 -19.55
C THR A 239 6.35 23.86 -19.85
N VAL A 240 5.68 22.85 -19.32
CA VAL A 240 6.07 21.44 -19.51
C VAL A 240 5.58 20.95 -20.87
N GLY A 241 6.53 20.53 -21.73
CA GLY A 241 6.24 19.91 -23.02
C GLY A 241 5.62 18.51 -22.92
N ASP A 242 5.50 17.82 -24.05
CA ASP A 242 5.07 16.43 -24.06
C ASP A 242 6.20 15.50 -23.55
N PRO A 243 5.87 14.49 -22.73
CA PRO A 243 6.86 13.56 -22.21
C PRO A 243 7.40 12.64 -23.30
N LEU A 244 8.58 12.06 -23.07
CA LEU A 244 9.11 11.04 -23.96
C LEU A 244 8.18 9.80 -24.02
N GLN A 245 8.20 9.10 -25.15
CA GLN A 245 7.55 7.81 -25.26
C GLN A 245 8.37 6.75 -24.52
N LEU A 246 7.78 6.15 -23.49
CA LEU A 246 8.43 5.15 -22.67
C LEU A 246 8.43 3.79 -23.39
N THR A 247 9.60 3.17 -23.46
CA THR A 247 9.75 1.79 -23.96
C THR A 247 10.57 0.97 -22.96
N VAL A 248 10.17 -0.29 -22.77
CA VAL A 248 10.86 -1.24 -21.88
C VAL A 248 12.23 -1.67 -22.46
N GLU A 249 12.39 -1.59 -23.79
CA GLU A 249 13.60 -2.02 -24.52
C GLU A 249 14.84 -1.14 -24.28
N SER A 250 14.65 0.07 -23.74
CA SER A 250 15.73 1.05 -23.52
C SER A 250 16.74 0.63 -22.44
N GLY A 251 16.48 -0.43 -21.68
CA GLY A 251 17.34 -0.92 -20.59
C GLY A 251 17.47 0.03 -19.40
N THR A 252 16.87 1.23 -19.48
CA THR A 252 16.90 2.26 -18.43
C THR A 252 15.53 2.29 -17.75
N PRO A 253 15.44 2.30 -16.42
CA PRO A 253 14.18 2.43 -15.70
C PRO A 253 13.38 3.67 -16.12
N TRP A 254 12.05 3.52 -16.31
CA TRP A 254 11.18 4.66 -16.66
C TRP A 254 11.31 5.87 -15.71
N PRO A 255 11.41 5.72 -14.37
CA PRO A 255 11.61 6.87 -13.48
C PRO A 255 12.86 7.68 -13.85
N ARG A 256 13.96 7.02 -14.18
CA ARG A 256 15.22 7.69 -14.53
C ARG A 256 15.12 8.41 -15.87
N GLN A 257 14.50 7.78 -16.88
CA GLN A 257 14.28 8.43 -18.17
C GLN A 257 13.47 9.73 -18.04
N LEU A 258 12.43 9.72 -17.21
CA LEU A 258 11.59 10.90 -16.98
C LEU A 258 12.27 11.96 -16.11
N GLU A 259 13.06 11.56 -15.11
CA GLU A 259 13.87 12.50 -14.30
C GLU A 259 14.92 13.24 -15.16
N ASP A 260 15.55 12.54 -16.10
CA ASP A 260 16.50 13.11 -17.05
C ASP A 260 15.80 14.06 -18.03
N TRP A 261 14.65 13.64 -18.59
CA TRP A 261 13.83 14.50 -19.44
C TRP A 261 13.35 15.75 -18.70
N ALA A 262 12.85 15.62 -17.47
CA ALA A 262 12.41 16.75 -16.65
C ALA A 262 13.56 17.71 -16.35
N GLY A 263 14.76 17.17 -16.13
CA GLY A 263 15.98 17.97 -15.99
C GLY A 263 16.29 18.77 -17.25
N ALA A 264 16.16 18.17 -18.43
CA ALA A 264 16.34 18.85 -19.71
C ALA A 264 15.27 19.93 -19.97
N GLN A 265 14.07 19.81 -19.39
CA GLN A 265 13.05 20.88 -19.41
C GLN A 265 13.36 22.03 -18.43
N GLY A 266 14.39 21.93 -17.59
CA GLY A 266 14.74 22.96 -16.60
C GLY A 266 13.91 22.89 -15.32
N ALA A 267 13.30 21.74 -15.00
CA ALA A 267 12.50 21.58 -13.78
C ALA A 267 13.36 21.63 -12.51
N SER A 268 12.97 22.50 -11.57
CA SER A 268 13.66 22.69 -10.28
C SER A 268 13.32 21.59 -9.27
N ARG A 269 12.09 21.07 -9.31
CA ARG A 269 11.64 19.92 -8.51
C ARG A 269 11.21 18.81 -9.46
N ARG A 270 11.68 17.58 -9.22
CA ARG A 270 11.42 16.43 -10.10
C ARG A 270 10.78 15.32 -9.27
N PRO A 271 9.63 14.77 -9.70
CA PRO A 271 9.03 13.63 -9.05
C PRO A 271 9.94 12.40 -9.15
N GLY A 272 10.20 11.77 -8.01
CA GLY A 272 10.86 10.46 -7.97
C GLY A 272 9.86 9.31 -8.07
N LYS A 273 10.37 8.08 -8.10
CA LYS A 273 9.52 6.88 -8.22
C LYS A 273 8.43 6.75 -7.14
N ARG A 274 8.74 7.10 -5.89
CA ARG A 274 7.80 7.04 -4.75
C ARG A 274 6.70 8.10 -4.87
N ASP A 275 7.07 9.30 -5.33
CA ASP A 275 6.11 10.39 -5.56
C ASP A 275 5.14 10.02 -6.67
N MET A 276 5.65 9.43 -7.75
CA MET A 276 4.84 8.90 -8.85
C MET A 276 3.91 7.78 -8.41
N ALA A 277 4.43 6.79 -7.67
CA ALA A 277 3.62 5.70 -7.14
C ALA A 277 2.44 6.22 -6.28
N THR A 278 2.71 7.21 -5.42
CA THR A 278 1.69 7.83 -4.56
C THR A 278 0.66 8.59 -5.40
N TYR A 279 1.12 9.43 -6.33
CA TYR A 279 0.26 10.24 -7.20
C TYR A 279 -0.67 9.39 -8.07
N LEU A 280 -0.17 8.30 -8.65
CA LEU A 280 -0.97 7.41 -9.49
C LEU A 280 -2.09 6.73 -8.71
N VAL A 281 -1.82 6.31 -7.47
CA VAL A 281 -2.83 5.64 -6.64
C VAL A 281 -3.84 6.66 -6.11
N GLU A 282 -3.39 7.81 -5.61
CA GLU A 282 -4.28 8.86 -5.08
C GLU A 282 -5.25 9.41 -6.14
N ASN A 283 -4.80 9.47 -7.40
CA ASN A 283 -5.63 9.91 -8.52
C ASN A 283 -6.41 8.77 -9.22
N GLY A 284 -6.28 7.52 -8.76
CA GLY A 284 -6.94 6.36 -9.37
C GLY A 284 -6.48 6.08 -10.81
N THR A 285 -5.26 6.50 -11.16
CA THR A 285 -4.66 6.37 -12.50
C THR A 285 -3.59 5.28 -12.57
N ALA A 286 -3.32 4.57 -11.47
CA ALA A 286 -2.49 3.35 -11.45
C ALA A 286 -3.15 2.23 -12.28
N GLN A 287 -2.89 2.21 -13.58
CA GLN A 287 -3.49 1.27 -14.52
C GLN A 287 -2.43 0.37 -15.14
N PRO A 288 -2.64 -0.96 -15.15
CA PRO A 288 -1.71 -1.88 -15.80
C PRO A 288 -1.87 -1.84 -17.32
N SER A 289 -0.77 -2.02 -18.04
CA SER A 289 -0.79 -2.28 -19.48
C SER A 289 -1.43 -3.64 -19.79
N ALA A 290 -1.72 -3.95 -21.06
CA ALA A 290 -2.25 -5.27 -21.44
C ALA A 290 -1.30 -6.42 -21.05
N VAL A 291 0.01 -6.23 -21.25
CA VAL A 291 1.04 -7.21 -20.85
C VAL A 291 1.19 -7.23 -19.33
N GLY A 292 1.24 -6.06 -18.69
CA GLY A 292 1.31 -5.94 -17.24
C GLY A 292 0.14 -6.60 -16.52
N ARG A 293 -1.07 -6.55 -17.09
CA ARG A 293 -2.25 -7.25 -16.56
C ARG A 293 -2.03 -8.76 -16.48
N VAL A 294 -1.47 -9.37 -17.52
CA VAL A 294 -1.17 -10.81 -17.53
C VAL A 294 -0.13 -11.15 -16.46
N ALA A 295 0.92 -10.33 -16.36
CA ALA A 295 1.96 -10.49 -15.33
C ALA A 295 1.39 -10.39 -13.91
N LEU A 296 0.49 -9.42 -13.66
CA LEU A 296 -0.11 -9.19 -12.34
C LEU A 296 -1.10 -10.28 -11.92
N VAL A 297 -1.89 -10.81 -12.86
CA VAL A 297 -2.78 -11.96 -12.58
C VAL A 297 -1.95 -13.17 -12.17
N LYS A 298 -0.91 -13.49 -12.95
CA LYS A 298 0.02 -14.58 -12.64
C LYS A 298 0.74 -14.37 -11.31
N LEU A 299 1.22 -13.14 -11.05
CA LEU A 299 1.85 -12.77 -9.80
C LEU A 299 0.91 -13.01 -8.62
N HIS A 300 -0.36 -12.58 -8.74
CA HIS A 300 -1.35 -12.76 -7.68
C HIS A 300 -1.53 -14.24 -7.33
N ASP A 301 -1.72 -15.11 -8.33
CA ASP A 301 -1.87 -16.55 -8.13
C ASP A 301 -0.64 -17.18 -7.47
N GLN A 302 0.57 -16.76 -7.88
CA GLN A 302 1.82 -17.22 -7.28
C GLN A 302 1.96 -16.77 -5.82
N LEU A 303 1.56 -15.54 -5.50
CA LEU A 303 1.56 -15.03 -4.13
C LEU A 303 0.56 -15.79 -3.25
N LEU A 304 -0.65 -16.08 -3.74
CA LEU A 304 -1.61 -16.91 -2.99
C LEU A 304 -1.05 -18.29 -2.65
N ALA A 305 -0.38 -18.93 -3.62
CA ALA A 305 0.28 -20.22 -3.41
C ALA A 305 1.44 -20.13 -2.41
N ALA A 306 2.30 -19.13 -2.54
CA ALA A 306 3.43 -18.89 -1.63
C ALA A 306 2.97 -18.62 -0.18
N LEU A 307 1.82 -17.96 -0.05
CA LEU A 307 1.18 -17.63 1.22
C LEU A 307 0.31 -18.76 1.77
N LEU A 308 0.10 -19.86 1.05
CA LEU A 308 -0.80 -20.96 1.42
C LEU A 308 -2.26 -20.52 1.63
N ILE A 309 -2.71 -19.51 0.87
CA ILE A 309 -4.10 -19.06 0.87
C ILE A 309 -4.89 -19.96 -0.10
N SER A 310 -5.96 -20.57 0.40
CA SER A 310 -6.88 -21.36 -0.44
C SER A 310 -7.82 -20.44 -1.22
N ASN A 311 -8.01 -20.71 -2.52
CA ASN A 311 -9.01 -20.06 -3.37
C ASN A 311 -10.45 -20.43 -2.97
#